data_AF-A0A4V4GRJ5-F1
#
_entry.id   AF-A0A4V4GRJ5-F1
#
_cell.length_a   1.000
_cell.length_b   1.000
_cell.length_c   1.000
_cell.angle_alpha   90.00
_cell.angle_beta   90.00
_cell.angle_gamma   90.00
#
_symmetry.space_group_name_H-M   'P 1'
#
loop_
_entity.id
_entity.type
_entity.pdbx_description
1 polymer ?
#
loop_
_entity_poly.entity_id
_entity_poly.type
_entity_poly.pdbx_seq_one_letter_code
_entity_poly.pdbx_strand_id
1 'polypeptide(L)'
;MESDVSPENSLPLSALLARQGSKNAFWLLHEIHSALTTHLTQTKQALPPAWQPWWSLIRFSLGVQSIAVWLRDERSQLQRIHALAALSQQEALADILSEALQGQAQAATSITFSQLGAEDICLSIQDGSSHHYENQDWSSTDTLIALACDGFTQTVAALITAEQDKLPLPAVSACTKLGAQLTNEANADSIALPCALRQTLRLTRLAARSLGVQGEVTHLPIRHTPGDAMDSALLEFYTTLWPDDVIHALLTAYSAFDGGHWFCHGETVGLTLFPIQIWQEQQQRMLEHAYAHAWHEQQNEVPEWLKHAVCFAQNGAESEYWILITQGHLRGCVLLSETDAWNAQPRFASVAEFFTALHAAPERILNASGNLHFKWQGQLYEAVGLASP
;
A
#
# COMPACT_ATOMS: atom_id res chain seq x y z
N MET A 1 -18.24 -43.16 -13.38
CA MET A 1 -18.49 -41.75 -13.77
C MET A 1 -18.17 -40.91 -12.54
N GLU A 2 -16.95 -40.83 -12.02
CA GLU A 2 -15.67 -40.53 -12.68
C GLU A 2 -15.83 -39.42 -13.70
N SER A 3 -15.88 -38.19 -13.17
CA SER A 3 -15.64 -36.97 -13.91
C SER A 3 -14.22 -36.51 -13.59
N ASP A 4 -13.34 -36.73 -14.55
CA ASP A 4 -12.00 -36.14 -14.67
C ASP A 4 -12.06 -34.64 -14.36
N VAL A 5 -11.34 -34.23 -13.32
CA VAL A 5 -10.94 -32.84 -13.14
C VAL A 5 -9.62 -32.70 -13.90
N SER A 6 -9.69 -32.08 -15.08
CA SER A 6 -8.52 -31.78 -15.91
C SER A 6 -7.42 -31.06 -15.08
N PRO A 7 -6.16 -31.51 -15.14
CA PRO A 7 -5.08 -31.03 -14.26
C PRO A 7 -4.43 -29.69 -14.70
N GLU A 8 -5.10 -28.87 -15.51
CA GLU A 8 -4.41 -27.84 -16.31
C GLU A 8 -4.27 -26.43 -15.69
N ASN A 9 -4.73 -26.17 -14.47
CA ASN A 9 -4.63 -24.80 -13.91
C ASN A 9 -3.92 -24.66 -12.55
N SER A 10 -3.30 -25.72 -12.02
CA SER A 10 -2.46 -25.56 -10.82
C SER A 10 -1.13 -24.92 -11.20
N LEU A 11 -0.87 -23.69 -10.74
CA LEU A 11 0.50 -23.16 -10.69
C LEU A 11 1.29 -24.09 -9.76
N PRO A 12 2.27 -24.85 -10.27
CA PRO A 12 2.99 -25.78 -9.41
C PRO A 12 3.84 -24.97 -8.42
N LEU A 13 3.98 -25.43 -7.18
CA LEU A 13 4.84 -24.80 -6.17
C LEU A 13 6.27 -24.59 -6.70
N SER A 14 6.71 -25.44 -7.63
CA SER A 14 7.97 -25.30 -8.37
C SER A 14 8.07 -24.01 -9.22
N ALA A 15 6.96 -23.47 -9.75
CA ALA A 15 6.95 -22.18 -10.44
C ALA A 15 7.10 -21.00 -9.47
N LEU A 16 6.59 -21.14 -8.24
CA LEU A 16 6.74 -20.14 -7.18
C LEU A 16 8.18 -20.17 -6.62
N LEU A 17 8.73 -21.37 -6.41
CA LEU A 17 10.12 -21.60 -6.00
C LEU A 17 11.12 -21.15 -7.08
N ALA A 18 10.80 -21.32 -8.38
CA ALA A 18 11.61 -20.76 -9.46
C ALA A 18 11.65 -19.23 -9.46
N ARG A 19 10.62 -18.55 -8.92
CA ARG A 19 10.57 -17.09 -8.74
C ARG A 19 11.20 -16.62 -7.43
N GLN A 20 11.61 -17.54 -6.55
CA GLN A 20 12.19 -17.23 -5.24
C GLN A 20 13.54 -16.52 -5.37
N GLY A 21 14.43 -16.92 -6.29
CA GLY A 21 15.69 -16.20 -6.53
C GLY A 21 16.48 -15.90 -5.25
N SER A 22 16.69 -14.61 -4.93
CA SER A 22 17.36 -14.11 -3.72
C SER A 22 16.39 -13.73 -2.57
N LYS A 23 15.11 -14.07 -2.67
CA LYS A 23 14.08 -13.68 -1.69
C LYS A 23 14.13 -14.55 -0.43
N ASN A 24 13.74 -13.97 0.70
CA ASN A 24 13.81 -14.62 2.01
C ASN A 24 12.71 -15.67 2.21
N ALA A 25 12.88 -16.50 3.25
CA ALA A 25 11.92 -17.54 3.63
C ALA A 25 10.52 -16.98 3.95
N PHE A 26 10.47 -15.78 4.54
CA PHE A 26 9.24 -15.07 4.87
C PHE A 26 8.37 -14.81 3.63
N TRP A 27 8.98 -14.31 2.55
CA TRP A 27 8.29 -14.08 1.27
C TRP A 27 7.64 -15.36 0.73
N LEU A 28 8.35 -16.48 0.74
CA LEU A 28 7.83 -17.76 0.26
C LEU A 28 6.59 -18.19 1.07
N LEU A 29 6.65 -18.09 2.39
CA LEU A 29 5.52 -18.44 3.26
C LEU A 29 4.34 -17.48 3.07
N HIS A 30 4.60 -16.20 2.85
CA HIS A 30 3.57 -15.18 2.60
C HIS A 30 2.80 -15.44 1.30
N GLU A 31 3.50 -15.73 0.20
CA GLU A 31 2.86 -16.06 -1.08
C GLU A 31 2.00 -17.32 -0.99
N ILE A 32 2.49 -18.35 -0.30
CA ILE A 32 1.74 -19.58 -0.06
C ILE A 32 0.49 -19.30 0.79
N HIS A 33 0.64 -18.52 1.86
CA HIS A 33 -0.47 -18.12 2.72
C HIS A 33 -1.55 -17.35 1.92
N SER A 34 -1.13 -16.40 1.10
CA SER A 34 -2.03 -15.59 0.25
C SER A 34 -2.81 -16.46 -0.75
N ALA A 35 -2.14 -17.39 -1.42
CA ALA A 35 -2.79 -18.30 -2.36
C ALA A 35 -3.82 -19.21 -1.67
N LEU A 36 -3.49 -19.75 -0.49
CA LEU A 36 -4.40 -20.58 0.30
C LEU A 36 -5.57 -19.78 0.88
N THR A 37 -5.33 -18.57 1.37
CA THR A 37 -6.38 -17.66 1.87
C THR A 37 -7.36 -17.28 0.76
N THR A 38 -6.83 -16.98 -0.43
CA THR A 38 -7.63 -16.69 -1.62
C THR A 38 -8.50 -17.88 -1.98
N HIS A 39 -7.94 -19.09 -1.97
CA HIS A 39 -8.70 -20.32 -2.21
C HIS A 39 -9.83 -20.54 -1.19
N LEU A 40 -9.54 -20.40 0.11
CA LEU A 40 -10.54 -20.50 1.19
C LEU A 40 -11.68 -19.50 0.99
N THR A 41 -11.33 -18.24 0.68
CA THR A 41 -12.30 -17.14 0.54
C THR A 41 -13.19 -17.33 -0.69
N GLN A 42 -12.60 -17.75 -1.81
CA GLN A 42 -13.32 -17.89 -3.09
C GLN A 42 -14.19 -19.15 -3.14
N THR A 43 -13.70 -20.28 -2.64
CA THR A 43 -14.43 -21.55 -2.74
C THR A 43 -15.36 -21.80 -1.56
N LYS A 44 -15.16 -21.10 -0.42
CA LYS A 44 -15.75 -21.43 0.88
C LYS A 44 -15.56 -22.90 1.29
N GLN A 45 -14.62 -23.59 0.66
CA GLN A 45 -14.28 -24.98 0.96
C GLN A 45 -13.16 -25.02 1.99
N ALA A 46 -13.05 -26.16 2.67
CA ALA A 46 -11.95 -26.40 3.60
C ALA A 46 -10.60 -26.40 2.86
N LEU A 47 -9.54 -25.99 3.55
CA LEU A 47 -8.18 -26.00 3.05
C LEU A 47 -7.83 -27.39 2.49
N PRO A 48 -7.11 -27.50 1.36
CA PRO A 48 -6.73 -28.80 0.81
C PRO A 48 -6.03 -29.66 1.88
N PRO A 49 -6.32 -30.98 1.94
CA PRO A 49 -5.85 -31.84 3.03
C PRO A 49 -4.33 -31.89 3.15
N ALA A 50 -3.61 -31.72 2.03
CA ALA A 50 -2.15 -31.63 2.00
C ALA A 50 -1.61 -30.37 2.73
N TRP A 51 -2.35 -29.26 2.72
CA TRP A 51 -1.95 -27.98 3.32
C TRP A 51 -2.40 -27.82 4.77
N GLN A 52 -3.39 -28.59 5.23
CA GLN A 52 -3.88 -28.59 6.61
C GLN A 52 -2.76 -28.68 7.66
N PRO A 53 -1.76 -29.59 7.54
CA PRO A 53 -0.68 -29.66 8.51
C PRO A 53 0.30 -28.48 8.44
N TRP A 54 0.34 -27.71 7.35
CA TRP A 54 1.25 -26.58 7.15
C TRP A 54 0.62 -25.24 7.51
N TRP A 55 -0.71 -25.17 7.47
CA TRP A 55 -1.47 -23.93 7.66
C TRP A 55 -1.21 -23.22 8.98
N SER A 56 -1.16 -23.97 10.09
CA SER A 56 -0.84 -23.39 11.40
C SER A 56 0.60 -22.92 11.50
N LEU A 57 1.55 -23.67 10.92
CA LEU A 57 2.97 -23.29 10.88
C LEU A 57 3.18 -22.00 10.09
N ILE A 58 2.53 -21.88 8.93
CA ILE A 58 2.60 -20.69 8.07
C ILE A 58 2.00 -19.47 8.77
N ARG A 59 0.79 -19.59 9.34
CA ARG A 59 0.15 -18.48 10.09
C ARG A 59 0.99 -18.02 11.28
N PHE A 60 1.62 -18.96 11.98
CA PHE A 60 2.50 -18.66 13.10
C PHE A 60 3.78 -17.95 12.65
N SER A 61 4.47 -18.48 11.62
CA SER A 61 5.69 -17.88 11.07
C SER A 61 5.48 -16.46 10.55
N LEU A 62 4.29 -16.16 10.03
CA LEU A 62 3.93 -14.84 9.51
C LEU A 62 3.38 -13.87 10.59
N GLY A 63 3.23 -14.31 11.84
CA GLY A 63 2.71 -13.46 12.92
C GLY A 63 1.26 -13.00 12.70
N VAL A 64 0.46 -13.76 11.96
CA VAL A 64 -0.92 -13.36 11.56
C VAL A 64 -1.88 -13.25 12.76
N GLN A 65 -1.54 -13.89 13.88
CA GLN A 65 -2.38 -13.94 15.08
C GLN A 65 -1.54 -13.88 16.35
N SER A 66 -2.04 -13.17 17.36
CA SER A 66 -1.44 -13.11 18.70
C SER A 66 -1.43 -14.48 19.39
N ILE A 67 -0.40 -14.75 20.18
CA ILE A 67 -0.28 -15.91 21.06
C ILE A 67 -1.48 -16.08 21.99
N ALA A 68 -2.13 -14.97 22.40
CA ALA A 68 -3.36 -14.99 23.20
C ALA A 68 -4.53 -15.68 22.47
N VAL A 69 -4.61 -15.56 21.15
CA VAL A 69 -5.61 -16.25 20.31
C VAL A 69 -5.23 -17.72 20.15
N TRP A 70 -3.95 -18.01 19.92
CA TRP A 70 -3.45 -19.39 19.85
C TRP A 70 -3.70 -20.18 21.14
N LEU A 71 -3.48 -19.58 22.31
CA LEU A 71 -3.72 -20.21 23.60
C LEU A 71 -5.20 -20.49 23.87
N ARG A 72 -6.08 -19.62 23.40
CA ARG A 72 -7.53 -19.70 23.57
C ARG A 72 -8.18 -20.74 22.66
N ASP A 73 -7.87 -20.68 21.37
CA ASP A 73 -8.66 -21.37 20.33
C ASP A 73 -7.88 -22.51 19.65
N GLU A 74 -6.54 -22.45 19.65
CA GLU A 74 -5.70 -23.34 18.82
C GLU A 74 -4.51 -23.96 19.59
N ARG A 75 -4.66 -24.22 20.89
CA ARG A 75 -3.57 -24.66 21.79
C ARG A 75 -2.84 -25.94 21.32
N SER A 76 -3.54 -26.87 20.68
CA SER A 76 -2.95 -28.11 20.13
C SER A 76 -2.04 -27.84 18.93
N GLN A 77 -2.33 -26.81 18.12
CA GLN A 77 -1.46 -26.36 17.04
C GLN A 77 -0.22 -25.68 17.60
N LEU A 78 -0.38 -24.89 18.66
CA LEU A 78 0.74 -24.25 19.35
C LEU A 78 1.72 -25.26 19.96
N GLN A 79 1.21 -26.36 20.53
CA GLN A 79 2.06 -27.47 21.00
C GLN A 79 2.87 -28.12 19.88
N ARG A 80 2.30 -28.21 18.68
CA ARG A 80 2.99 -28.76 17.51
C ARG A 80 4.04 -27.79 16.97
N ILE A 81 3.77 -26.49 16.98
CA ILE A 81 4.75 -25.44 16.66
C ILE A 81 5.92 -25.49 17.64
N HIS A 82 5.65 -25.57 18.96
CA HIS A 82 6.66 -25.73 19.99
C HIS A 82 7.54 -26.97 19.77
N ALA A 83 6.92 -28.13 19.51
CA ALA A 83 7.66 -29.37 19.24
C ALA A 83 8.57 -29.24 18.00
N LEU A 84 8.09 -28.58 16.94
CA LEU A 84 8.90 -28.32 15.75
C LEU A 84 10.04 -27.35 16.04
N ALA A 85 9.79 -26.27 16.79
CA ALA A 85 10.81 -25.30 17.20
C ALA A 85 11.94 -25.99 17.96
N ALA A 86 11.61 -26.84 18.95
CA ALA A 86 12.58 -27.62 19.70
C ALA A 86 13.37 -28.60 18.82
N LEU A 87 12.71 -29.32 17.90
CA LEU A 87 13.38 -30.23 16.96
C LEU A 87 14.30 -29.51 15.97
N SER A 88 13.96 -28.27 15.61
CA SER A 88 14.74 -27.40 14.72
C SER A 88 15.82 -26.57 15.42
N GLN A 89 16.10 -26.85 16.70
CA GLN A 89 17.10 -26.17 17.52
C GLN A 89 16.86 -24.65 17.66
N GLN A 90 15.60 -24.22 17.59
CA GLN A 90 15.21 -22.83 17.88
C GLN A 90 14.94 -22.68 19.38
N GLU A 91 15.98 -22.79 20.20
CA GLU A 91 15.89 -22.87 21.67
C GLU A 91 15.14 -21.67 22.26
N ALA A 92 15.49 -20.44 21.85
CA ALA A 92 14.82 -19.23 22.33
C ALA A 92 13.32 -19.22 22.06
N LEU A 93 12.90 -19.61 20.84
CA LEU A 93 11.48 -19.70 20.50
C LEU A 93 10.78 -20.84 21.25
N ALA A 94 11.43 -21.99 21.39
CA ALA A 94 10.90 -23.13 22.12
C ALA A 94 10.67 -22.79 23.60
N ASP A 95 11.60 -22.09 24.24
CA ASP A 95 11.49 -21.66 25.63
C ASP A 95 10.34 -20.66 25.82
N ILE A 96 10.25 -19.64 24.97
CA ILE A 96 9.15 -18.66 24.99
C ILE A 96 7.78 -19.37 24.83
N LEU A 97 7.69 -20.33 23.90
CA LEU A 97 6.46 -21.09 23.67
C LEU A 97 6.14 -22.07 24.81
N SER A 98 7.15 -22.65 25.46
CA SER A 98 6.99 -23.52 26.61
C SER A 98 6.38 -22.76 27.80
N GLU A 99 6.90 -21.57 28.08
CA GLU A 99 6.39 -20.67 29.11
C GLU A 99 4.96 -20.20 28.77
N ALA A 100 4.72 -19.83 27.51
CA ALA A 100 3.38 -19.44 27.05
C ALA A 100 2.36 -20.60 27.18
N LEU A 101 2.74 -21.81 26.82
CA LEU A 101 1.92 -23.01 27.01
C LEU A 101 1.67 -23.30 28.49
N GLN A 102 2.58 -22.96 29.39
CA GLN A 102 2.36 -23.07 30.84
C GLN A 102 1.46 -21.97 31.41
N GLY A 103 1.01 -21.02 30.58
CA GLY A 103 0.16 -19.90 30.99
C GLY A 103 0.95 -18.75 31.63
N GLN A 104 2.24 -18.67 31.36
CA GLN A 104 3.12 -17.61 31.86
C GLN A 104 3.37 -16.62 30.72
N ALA A 105 2.78 -15.43 30.82
CA ALA A 105 3.11 -14.33 29.93
C ALA A 105 4.50 -13.77 30.25
N GLN A 106 5.24 -13.41 29.21
CA GLN A 106 6.54 -12.76 29.34
C GLN A 106 6.40 -11.41 30.04
N ALA A 107 7.38 -11.07 30.88
CA ALA A 107 7.42 -9.79 31.55
C ALA A 107 7.43 -8.64 30.53
N ALA A 108 6.83 -7.51 30.91
CA ALA A 108 6.78 -6.30 30.10
C ALA A 108 8.19 -5.95 29.61
N THR A 109 8.41 -6.06 28.30
CA THR A 109 9.72 -5.81 27.71
C THR A 109 9.78 -4.36 27.27
N SER A 110 10.77 -3.61 27.78
CA SER A 110 11.07 -2.26 27.33
C SER A 110 12.20 -2.30 26.31
N ILE A 111 12.00 -1.72 25.14
CA ILE A 111 13.09 -1.56 24.16
C ILE A 111 13.80 -0.26 24.46
N THR A 112 15.08 -0.34 24.80
CA THR A 112 15.92 0.83 25.06
C THR A 112 16.78 1.13 23.85
N PHE A 113 16.59 2.30 23.25
CA PHE A 113 17.43 2.83 22.19
C PHE A 113 18.50 3.74 22.79
N SER A 114 19.74 3.27 22.82
CA SER A 114 20.88 4.06 23.24
C SER A 114 21.53 4.75 22.05
N GLN A 115 21.50 6.08 22.03
CA GLN A 115 22.19 6.88 21.02
C GLN A 115 23.39 7.59 21.65
N LEU A 116 24.57 7.48 21.02
CA LEU A 116 25.83 8.02 21.54
C LEU A 116 25.73 9.56 21.71
N GLY A 117 25.63 10.02 22.96
CA GLY A 117 25.54 11.45 23.32
C GLY A 117 24.12 11.98 23.59
N ALA A 118 23.10 11.13 23.60
CA ALA A 118 21.72 11.47 24.00
C ALA A 118 21.23 10.58 25.15
N GLU A 119 20.12 10.96 25.80
CA GLU A 119 19.46 10.11 26.78
C GLU A 119 18.84 8.88 26.11
N ASP A 120 18.91 7.74 26.78
CA ASP A 120 18.33 6.47 26.32
C ASP A 120 16.80 6.61 26.17
N ILE A 121 16.28 6.31 24.97
CA ILE A 121 14.83 6.31 24.74
C ILE A 121 14.31 4.92 25.09
N CYS A 122 13.49 4.85 26.15
CA CYS A 122 12.86 3.62 26.60
C CYS A 122 11.41 3.57 26.08
N LEU A 123 11.13 2.66 25.14
CA LEU A 123 9.78 2.41 24.65
C LEU A 123 9.19 1.19 25.37
N SER A 124 8.16 1.43 26.18
CA SER A 124 7.35 0.37 26.78
C SER A 124 6.32 -0.10 25.76
N ILE A 125 6.35 -1.38 25.43
CA ILE A 125 5.37 -1.99 24.53
C ILE A 125 4.11 -2.23 25.35
N GLN A 126 3.06 -1.42 25.13
CA GLN A 126 1.72 -1.68 25.65
C GLN A 126 0.67 -1.55 24.54
N ASP A 127 -0.30 -2.45 24.66
CA ASP A 127 -1.72 -2.31 24.35
C ASP A 127 -2.29 -2.74 22.99
N GLY A 128 -3.21 -3.70 23.12
CA GLY A 128 -4.28 -4.09 22.20
C GLY A 128 -5.14 -5.17 22.88
N SER A 129 -6.47 -5.07 22.83
CA SER A 129 -7.38 -6.01 23.51
C SER A 129 -7.28 -7.46 22.99
N SER A 130 -6.75 -7.64 21.78
CA SER A 130 -6.43 -8.93 21.16
C SER A 130 -5.28 -9.70 21.82
N HIS A 131 -4.44 -9.01 22.59
CA HIS A 131 -3.26 -9.59 23.26
C HIS A 131 -3.55 -10.06 24.69
N HIS A 132 -4.82 -9.97 25.13
CA HIS A 132 -5.19 -10.40 26.48
C HIS A 132 -5.79 -11.82 26.48
N TYR A 133 -5.31 -12.67 27.39
CA TYR A 133 -5.88 -14.00 27.65
C TYR A 133 -5.67 -14.35 29.13
N GLU A 134 -6.72 -14.84 29.80
CA GLU A 134 -6.74 -15.14 31.25
C GLU A 134 -6.27 -13.97 32.14
N ASN A 135 -6.68 -12.73 31.81
CA ASN A 135 -6.30 -11.49 32.49
C ASN A 135 -4.79 -11.18 32.48
N GLN A 136 -4.02 -11.82 31.60
CA GLN A 136 -2.62 -11.50 31.35
C GLN A 136 -2.47 -10.80 29.99
N ASP A 137 -1.52 -9.87 29.91
CA ASP A 137 -1.10 -9.23 28.66
C ASP A 137 0.02 -10.04 28.00
N TRP A 138 -0.21 -10.46 26.76
CA TRP A 138 0.70 -11.26 25.97
C TRP A 138 1.49 -10.46 24.92
N SER A 139 1.31 -9.14 24.85
CA SER A 139 1.97 -8.25 23.88
C SER A 139 3.50 -8.38 23.86
N SER A 140 4.12 -8.50 25.04
CA SER A 140 5.56 -8.70 25.18
C SER A 140 5.98 -10.11 24.74
N THR A 141 5.13 -11.11 24.94
CA THR A 141 5.36 -12.47 24.45
C THR A 141 5.31 -12.52 22.92
N ASP A 142 4.35 -11.84 22.30
CA ASP A 142 4.24 -11.73 20.84
C ASP A 142 5.47 -11.05 20.22
N THR A 143 5.97 -10.00 20.88
CA THR A 143 7.18 -9.29 20.43
C THR A 143 8.41 -10.21 20.48
N LEU A 144 8.60 -10.93 21.59
CA LEU A 144 9.71 -11.86 21.75
C LEU A 144 9.62 -13.02 20.75
N ILE A 145 8.41 -13.53 20.47
CA ILE A 145 8.17 -14.50 19.41
C ILE A 145 8.61 -13.93 18.07
N ALA A 146 8.18 -12.72 17.71
CA ALA A 146 8.55 -12.10 16.42
C ALA A 146 10.08 -11.97 16.26
N LEU A 147 10.79 -11.58 17.31
CA LEU A 147 12.26 -11.48 17.31
C LEU A 147 12.96 -12.84 17.21
N ALA A 148 12.36 -13.91 17.74
CA ALA A 148 12.92 -15.25 17.73
C ALA A 148 12.45 -16.12 16.54
N CYS A 149 11.50 -15.63 15.72
CA CYS A 149 10.82 -16.45 14.72
C CYS A 149 11.61 -16.61 13.40
N ASP A 150 12.63 -15.80 13.13
CA ASP A 150 13.33 -15.80 11.84
C ASP A 150 13.91 -17.16 11.45
N GLY A 151 14.62 -17.82 12.38
CA GLY A 151 15.20 -19.16 12.14
C GLY A 151 14.14 -20.26 12.00
N PHE A 152 13.02 -20.11 12.71
CA PHE A 152 11.88 -21.01 12.59
C PHE A 152 11.19 -20.86 11.22
N THR A 153 10.95 -19.62 10.77
CA THR A 153 10.41 -19.29 9.45
C THR A 153 11.25 -19.87 8.31
N GLN A 154 12.59 -19.78 8.43
CA GLN A 154 13.51 -20.42 7.48
C GLN A 154 13.35 -21.95 7.45
N THR A 155 13.22 -22.57 8.63
CA THR A 155 13.02 -24.02 8.75
C THR A 155 11.71 -24.46 8.10
N VAL A 156 10.60 -23.75 8.36
CA VAL A 156 9.29 -24.05 7.78
C VAL A 156 9.33 -23.91 6.25
N ALA A 157 9.93 -22.84 5.73
CA ALA A 157 10.12 -22.64 4.30
C ALA A 157 10.95 -23.75 3.65
N ALA A 158 12.04 -24.18 4.29
CA ALA A 158 12.88 -25.27 3.80
C ALA A 158 12.13 -26.62 3.76
N LEU A 159 11.33 -26.92 4.78
CA LEU A 159 10.52 -28.13 4.85
C LEU A 159 9.43 -28.16 3.76
N ILE A 160 8.74 -27.03 3.54
CA ILE A 160 7.74 -26.91 2.46
C ILE A 160 8.40 -27.08 1.09
N THR A 161 9.58 -26.48 0.91
CA THR A 161 10.36 -26.63 -0.33
C THR A 161 10.77 -28.08 -0.58
N ALA A 162 11.16 -28.82 0.46
CA ALA A 162 11.50 -30.23 0.36
C ALA A 162 10.29 -31.12 -0.01
N GLU A 163 9.08 -30.70 0.34
CA GLU A 163 7.83 -31.39 0.02
C GLU A 163 7.09 -30.83 -1.21
N GLN A 164 7.77 -30.02 -2.03
CA GLN A 164 7.14 -29.28 -3.14
C GLN A 164 6.29 -30.14 -4.09
N ASP A 165 6.73 -31.38 -4.35
CA ASP A 165 6.06 -32.30 -5.27
C ASP A 165 4.77 -32.91 -4.70
N LYS A 166 4.59 -32.82 -3.37
CA LYS A 166 3.41 -33.32 -2.64
C LYS A 166 2.44 -32.22 -2.25
N LEU A 167 2.81 -30.95 -2.49
CA LEU A 167 2.07 -29.76 -2.09
C LEU A 167 1.57 -29.00 -3.33
N PRO A 168 0.51 -29.48 -4.00
CA PRO A 168 -0.10 -28.76 -5.09
C PRO A 168 -0.73 -27.46 -4.55
N LEU A 169 -0.32 -26.33 -5.09
CA LEU A 169 -0.98 -25.05 -4.85
C LEU A 169 -2.30 -25.03 -5.63
N PRO A 170 -3.45 -24.72 -4.98
CA PRO A 170 -4.71 -24.64 -5.68
C PRO A 170 -4.66 -23.58 -6.78
N ALA A 171 -5.09 -23.97 -7.97
CA ALA A 171 -5.37 -23.06 -9.07
C ALA A 171 -6.27 -21.93 -8.59
N VAL A 172 -5.81 -20.67 -8.67
CA VAL A 172 -6.71 -19.53 -8.54
C VAL A 172 -7.61 -19.58 -9.78
N SER A 173 -8.80 -20.18 -9.62
CA SER A 173 -9.80 -20.17 -10.68
C SER A 173 -10.23 -18.72 -10.86
N ALA A 174 -9.65 -18.06 -11.86
CA ALA A 174 -10.14 -16.79 -12.34
C ALA A 174 -11.65 -16.94 -12.57
N CYS A 175 -12.45 -16.25 -11.75
CA CYS A 175 -13.90 -16.31 -11.74
C CYS A 175 -14.43 -15.69 -13.04
N THR A 176 -14.33 -16.45 -14.12
CA THR A 176 -14.96 -16.19 -15.40
C THR A 176 -16.41 -16.62 -15.26
N LYS A 177 -17.26 -15.65 -14.90
CA LYS A 177 -18.70 -15.54 -15.23
C LYS A 177 -19.43 -14.74 -14.15
N LEU A 178 -19.00 -13.51 -13.91
CA LEU A 178 -19.88 -12.36 -13.66
C LEU A 178 -19.14 -11.02 -13.85
N GLY A 179 -18.00 -11.03 -14.54
CA GLY A 179 -17.18 -9.85 -14.88
C GLY A 179 -17.38 -9.33 -16.30
N ALA A 180 -18.25 -9.95 -17.11
CA ALA A 180 -18.42 -9.55 -18.52
C ALA A 180 -19.06 -8.15 -18.72
N GLN A 181 -19.48 -7.47 -17.65
CA GLN A 181 -20.00 -6.09 -17.75
C GLN A 181 -19.30 -5.08 -16.83
N LEU A 182 -18.36 -5.49 -15.98
CA LEU A 182 -17.66 -4.58 -15.06
C LEU A 182 -16.13 -4.79 -14.98
N THR A 183 -15.55 -5.80 -15.63
CA THR A 183 -14.10 -6.09 -15.55
C THR A 183 -13.33 -5.87 -16.85
N ASN A 184 -13.82 -5.03 -17.76
CA ASN A 184 -12.99 -4.53 -18.87
C ASN A 184 -12.15 -3.30 -18.48
N GLU A 185 -12.33 -2.72 -17.28
CA GLU A 185 -11.59 -1.52 -16.86
C GLU A 185 -10.48 -1.84 -15.83
N ALA A 186 -10.74 -2.63 -14.79
CA ALA A 186 -9.76 -2.81 -13.70
C ALA A 186 -8.45 -3.56 -14.03
N ASN A 187 -8.43 -4.44 -15.04
CA ASN A 187 -7.18 -5.10 -15.49
C ASN A 187 -6.44 -4.29 -16.56
N ALA A 188 -7.12 -3.35 -17.22
CA ALA A 188 -6.46 -2.34 -18.02
C ALA A 188 -5.74 -1.35 -17.10
N ASP A 189 -6.35 -0.98 -15.97
CA ASP A 189 -5.85 0.07 -15.07
C ASP A 189 -4.52 -0.26 -14.35
N SER A 190 -4.27 -1.52 -13.97
CA SER A 190 -3.02 -1.92 -13.30
C SER A 190 -1.76 -1.74 -14.18
N ILE A 191 -1.89 -1.93 -15.50
CA ILE A 191 -0.81 -1.69 -16.48
C ILE A 191 -0.92 -0.27 -17.06
N ALA A 192 -2.14 0.27 -17.21
CA ALA A 192 -2.40 1.57 -17.82
C ALA A 192 -1.94 2.72 -16.94
N LEU A 193 -2.00 2.62 -15.60
CA LEU A 193 -1.55 3.68 -14.68
C LEU A 193 -0.04 3.97 -14.79
N PRO A 194 0.86 2.98 -14.64
CA PRO A 194 2.29 3.15 -14.92
C PRO A 194 2.55 3.61 -16.35
N CYS A 195 1.75 3.15 -17.32
CA CYS A 195 1.88 3.52 -18.71
C CYS A 195 1.52 4.99 -18.95
N ALA A 196 0.42 5.48 -18.39
CA ALA A 196 -0.04 6.86 -18.52
C ALA A 196 0.99 7.83 -17.94
N LEU A 197 1.53 7.54 -16.75
CA LEU A 197 2.59 8.34 -16.14
C LEU A 197 3.86 8.40 -17.01
N ARG A 198 4.27 7.25 -17.58
CA ARG A 198 5.40 7.18 -18.53
C ARG A 198 5.11 7.88 -19.86
N GLN A 199 3.86 7.90 -20.32
CA GLN A 199 3.45 8.62 -21.52
C GLN A 199 3.49 10.14 -21.30
N THR A 200 3.16 10.62 -20.09
CA THR A 200 3.29 12.03 -19.72
C THR A 200 4.73 12.53 -19.87
N LEU A 201 5.75 11.71 -19.59
CA LEU A 201 7.17 12.09 -19.82
C LEU A 201 7.50 12.39 -21.28
N ARG A 202 6.69 11.90 -22.24
CA ARG A 202 6.89 12.17 -23.67
C ARG A 202 6.35 13.53 -24.08
N LEU A 203 5.55 14.18 -23.23
CA LEU A 203 5.10 15.55 -23.46
C LEU A 203 6.30 16.48 -23.30
N THR A 204 6.63 17.21 -24.36
CA THR A 204 7.72 18.20 -24.37
C THR A 204 7.20 19.62 -24.55
N ARG A 205 5.89 19.75 -24.78
CA ARG A 205 5.21 21.02 -25.01
C ARG A 205 3.87 21.02 -24.29
N LEU A 206 3.56 22.14 -23.63
CA LEU A 206 2.27 22.42 -23.02
C LEU A 206 1.57 23.52 -23.82
N ALA A 207 0.33 23.28 -24.21
CA ALA A 207 -0.49 24.34 -24.81
C ALA A 207 -0.88 25.33 -23.71
N ALA A 208 -0.63 26.61 -23.95
CA ALA A 208 -0.82 27.65 -22.96
C ALA A 208 -1.31 28.94 -23.61
N ARG A 209 -2.04 29.76 -22.87
CA ARG A 209 -2.58 31.04 -23.33
C ARG A 209 -2.05 32.16 -22.47
N SER A 210 -1.68 33.28 -23.10
CA SER A 210 -1.23 34.47 -22.38
C SER A 210 -2.38 35.11 -21.59
N LEU A 211 -2.13 35.44 -20.33
CA LEU A 211 -3.08 36.17 -19.49
C LEU A 211 -3.33 37.58 -20.05
N GLY A 212 -4.59 37.90 -20.33
CA GLY A 212 -5.02 39.23 -20.77
C GLY A 212 -5.02 39.46 -22.29
N VAL A 213 -4.59 38.48 -23.10
CA VAL A 213 -4.70 38.54 -24.57
C VAL A 213 -5.62 37.43 -25.05
N GLN A 214 -6.78 37.78 -25.62
CA GLN A 214 -7.65 36.79 -26.24
C GLN A 214 -7.04 36.28 -27.55
N GLY A 215 -6.79 34.97 -27.64
CA GLY A 215 -6.90 34.25 -28.91
C GLY A 215 -5.73 33.37 -29.32
N GLU A 216 -4.50 33.60 -28.86
CA GLU A 216 -3.36 32.77 -29.30
C GLU A 216 -2.96 31.73 -28.24
N VAL A 217 -3.11 30.46 -28.61
CA VAL A 217 -2.53 29.32 -27.90
C VAL A 217 -1.10 29.16 -28.37
N THR A 218 -0.17 29.25 -27.44
CA THR A 218 1.25 29.00 -27.68
C THR A 218 1.70 27.72 -27.01
N HIS A 219 2.72 27.07 -27.55
CA HIS A 219 3.30 25.86 -26.97
C HIS A 219 4.54 26.19 -26.15
N LEU A 220 4.41 26.12 -24.82
CA LEU A 220 5.53 26.28 -23.90
C LEU A 220 6.38 25.02 -23.89
N PRO A 221 7.72 25.11 -24.02
CA PRO A 221 8.59 23.96 -23.84
C PRO A 221 8.58 23.54 -22.37
N ILE A 222 8.26 22.29 -22.09
CA ILE A 222 8.22 21.75 -20.72
C ILE A 222 9.28 20.67 -20.53
N ARG A 223 9.68 20.49 -19.28
CA ARG A 223 10.55 19.40 -18.82
C ARG A 223 9.88 18.67 -17.68
N HIS A 224 10.24 17.40 -17.53
CA HIS A 224 9.81 16.57 -16.41
C HIS A 224 11.05 16.04 -15.71
N THR A 225 11.04 16.07 -14.39
CA THR A 225 12.07 15.52 -13.51
C THR A 225 11.38 14.44 -12.68
N PRO A 226 11.15 13.24 -13.24
CA PRO A 226 10.53 12.15 -12.48
C PRO A 226 11.42 11.76 -11.29
N GLY A 227 10.79 11.35 -10.19
CA GLY A 227 11.48 10.65 -9.11
C GLY A 227 11.95 9.28 -9.56
N ASP A 228 12.78 8.64 -8.75
CA ASP A 228 13.22 7.28 -9.01
C ASP A 228 12.03 6.30 -8.92
N ALA A 229 12.09 5.19 -9.65
CA ALA A 229 11.09 4.15 -9.49
C ALA A 229 11.14 3.60 -8.07
N MET A 230 9.96 3.37 -7.48
CA MET A 230 9.89 2.80 -6.14
C MET A 230 10.54 1.42 -6.11
N ASP A 231 11.42 1.20 -5.14
CA ASP A 231 12.00 -0.12 -4.92
C ASP A 231 10.89 -1.14 -4.66
N SER A 232 11.00 -2.33 -5.25
CA SER A 232 9.96 -3.36 -5.14
C SER A 232 9.67 -3.77 -3.69
N ALA A 233 10.67 -3.75 -2.80
CA ALA A 233 10.48 -4.06 -1.39
C ALA A 233 9.79 -2.91 -0.65
N LEU A 234 10.07 -1.65 -1.02
CA LEU A 234 9.34 -0.48 -0.49
C LEU A 234 7.88 -0.46 -0.95
N LEU A 235 7.64 -0.78 -2.23
CA LEU A 235 6.28 -0.89 -2.76
C LEU A 235 5.49 -1.99 -2.03
N GLU A 236 6.11 -3.15 -1.79
CA GLU A 236 5.51 -4.26 -1.04
C GLU A 236 5.27 -3.88 0.43
N PHE A 237 6.21 -3.20 1.07
CA PHE A 237 6.07 -2.67 2.43
C PHE A 237 4.86 -1.73 2.54
N TYR A 238 4.75 -0.74 1.64
CA TYR A 238 3.64 0.22 1.67
C TYR A 238 2.30 -0.39 1.27
N THR A 239 2.31 -1.38 0.37
CA THR A 239 1.12 -2.20 0.06
C THR A 239 0.66 -2.98 1.31
N THR A 240 1.60 -3.47 2.12
CA THR A 240 1.24 -4.19 3.36
C THR A 240 0.76 -3.24 4.45
N LEU A 241 1.38 -2.05 4.54
CA LEU A 241 1.04 -1.02 5.53
C LEU A 241 -0.37 -0.43 5.29
N TRP A 242 -0.78 -0.31 4.02
CA TRP A 242 -2.08 0.22 3.63
C TRP A 242 -2.90 -0.86 2.91
N PRO A 243 -3.71 -1.64 3.64
CA PRO A 243 -4.53 -2.72 3.06
C PRO A 243 -5.73 -2.21 2.23
N ASP A 244 -5.92 -0.89 2.12
CA ASP A 244 -7.01 -0.28 1.36
C ASP A 244 -6.75 -0.34 -0.15
N ASP A 245 -7.69 -0.94 -0.88
CA ASP A 245 -7.69 -1.07 -2.35
C ASP A 245 -7.55 0.28 -3.08
N VAL A 246 -8.07 1.35 -2.48
CA VAL A 246 -7.94 2.72 -3.01
C VAL A 246 -6.50 3.20 -3.02
N ILE A 247 -5.73 2.90 -1.97
CA ILE A 247 -4.31 3.30 -1.87
C ILE A 247 -3.47 2.45 -2.83
N HIS A 248 -3.81 1.18 -3.04
CA HIS A 248 -3.13 0.33 -4.01
C HIS A 248 -3.14 0.89 -5.44
N ALA A 249 -4.22 1.56 -5.86
CA ALA A 249 -4.26 2.22 -7.16
C ALA A 249 -3.21 3.34 -7.27
N LEU A 250 -3.03 4.12 -6.21
CA LEU A 250 -2.01 5.17 -6.14
C LEU A 250 -0.60 4.58 -6.07
N LEU A 251 -0.38 3.55 -5.24
CA LEU A 251 0.89 2.82 -5.17
C LEU A 251 1.28 2.20 -6.52
N THR A 252 0.30 1.70 -7.28
CA THR A 252 0.53 1.15 -8.63
C THR A 252 1.06 2.23 -9.57
N ALA A 253 0.51 3.45 -9.55
CA ALA A 253 1.06 4.56 -10.33
C ALA A 253 2.50 4.92 -9.89
N TYR A 254 2.72 4.94 -8.58
CA TYR A 254 4.00 5.26 -7.94
C TYR A 254 5.10 4.20 -8.14
N SER A 255 4.73 2.97 -8.51
CA SER A 255 5.70 1.95 -8.92
C SER A 255 6.56 2.38 -10.11
N ALA A 256 6.06 3.29 -10.95
CA ALA A 256 6.81 3.83 -12.08
C ALA A 256 7.76 4.96 -11.66
N PHE A 257 7.28 5.91 -10.84
CA PHE A 257 8.03 7.06 -10.33
C PHE A 257 7.51 7.43 -8.93
N ASP A 258 8.38 7.39 -7.92
CA ASP A 258 8.11 7.83 -6.55
C ASP A 258 8.29 9.35 -6.46
N GLY A 259 7.25 10.07 -6.86
CA GLY A 259 7.23 11.53 -6.89
C GLY A 259 7.89 12.15 -8.13
N GLY A 260 8.23 13.44 -8.03
CA GLY A 260 8.92 14.21 -9.05
C GLY A 260 8.21 15.50 -9.45
N HIS A 261 8.87 16.28 -10.30
CA HIS A 261 8.37 17.55 -10.81
C HIS A 261 7.94 17.42 -12.27
N TRP A 262 6.72 17.81 -12.57
CA TRP A 262 6.08 17.64 -13.87
C TRP A 262 5.68 18.98 -14.45
N PHE A 263 5.74 19.09 -15.77
CA PHE A 263 5.40 20.30 -16.53
C PHE A 263 6.24 21.51 -16.11
N CYS A 264 7.54 21.31 -15.90
CA CYS A 264 8.45 22.38 -15.50
C CYS A 264 8.77 23.30 -16.67
N HIS A 265 8.61 24.61 -16.49
CA HIS A 265 9.03 25.64 -17.45
C HIS A 265 9.73 26.79 -16.74
N GLY A 266 11.02 26.98 -17.03
CA GLY A 266 11.84 27.94 -16.30
C GLY A 266 11.95 27.53 -14.82
N GLU A 267 11.53 28.43 -13.92
CA GLU A 267 11.48 28.21 -12.47
C GLU A 267 10.12 27.69 -11.99
N THR A 268 9.10 27.69 -12.87
CA THR A 268 7.75 27.24 -12.52
C THR A 268 7.66 25.73 -12.62
N VAL A 269 7.25 25.08 -11.53
CA VAL A 269 6.85 23.67 -11.50
C VAL A 269 5.33 23.61 -11.64
N GLY A 270 4.83 22.86 -12.62
CA GLY A 270 3.38 22.74 -12.82
C GLY A 270 2.73 21.85 -11.77
N LEU A 271 3.26 20.64 -11.60
CA LEU A 271 2.78 19.66 -10.64
C LEU A 271 3.96 18.99 -9.93
N THR A 272 3.94 18.96 -8.62
CA THR A 272 4.85 18.16 -7.79
C THR A 272 4.11 16.95 -7.29
N LEU A 273 4.50 15.76 -7.74
CA LEU A 273 4.12 14.50 -7.10
C LEU A 273 5.05 14.30 -5.91
N PHE A 274 4.50 14.11 -4.72
CA PHE A 274 5.29 13.91 -3.52
C PHE A 274 5.75 12.46 -3.41
N PRO A 275 7.03 12.22 -3.06
CA PRO A 275 7.49 10.91 -2.65
C PRO A 275 6.66 10.38 -1.47
N ILE A 276 6.46 9.06 -1.42
CA ILE A 276 5.58 8.44 -0.44
C ILE A 276 5.99 8.70 1.02
N GLN A 277 7.29 8.89 1.27
CA GLN A 277 7.85 9.10 2.60
C GLN A 277 7.40 10.43 3.21
N ILE A 278 6.96 11.40 2.40
CA ILE A 278 6.54 12.73 2.88
C ILE A 278 5.02 12.93 2.83
N TRP A 279 4.22 11.95 2.41
CA TRP A 279 2.75 12.11 2.33
C TRP A 279 2.13 12.49 3.67
N GLN A 280 2.58 11.88 4.77
CA GLN A 280 2.10 12.20 6.11
C GLN A 280 2.49 13.62 6.54
N GLU A 281 3.71 14.06 6.23
CA GLU A 281 4.16 15.43 6.50
C GLU A 281 3.32 16.45 5.71
N GLN A 282 3.07 16.19 4.43
CA GLN A 282 2.25 17.08 3.60
C GLN A 282 0.77 17.07 4.02
N GLN A 283 0.24 15.93 4.46
CA GLN A 283 -1.10 15.84 5.04
C GLN A 283 -1.19 16.72 6.29
N GLN A 284 -0.21 16.67 7.19
CA GLN A 284 -0.19 17.51 8.38
C GLN A 284 -0.15 19.00 8.02
N ARG A 285 0.70 19.41 7.07
CA ARG A 285 0.76 20.81 6.58
C ARG A 285 -0.55 21.28 5.97
N MET A 286 -1.19 20.43 5.18
CA MET A 286 -2.51 20.70 4.61
C MET A 286 -3.54 20.92 5.72
N LEU A 287 -3.59 20.04 6.73
CA LEU A 287 -4.52 20.18 7.85
C LEU A 287 -4.24 21.45 8.67
N GLU A 288 -2.97 21.75 8.97
CA GLU A 288 -2.57 23.00 9.63
C GLU A 288 -3.07 24.24 8.86
N HIS A 289 -2.93 24.24 7.53
CA HIS A 289 -3.46 25.32 6.70
C HIS A 289 -4.99 25.39 6.73
N ALA A 290 -5.67 24.24 6.62
CA ALA A 290 -7.13 24.15 6.66
C ALA A 290 -7.70 24.65 7.99
N TYR A 291 -7.05 24.34 9.11
CA TYR A 291 -7.40 24.85 10.44
C TYR A 291 -7.14 26.35 10.60
N ALA A 292 -6.10 26.88 9.95
CA ALA A 292 -5.73 28.28 10.10
C ALA A 292 -6.54 29.24 9.20
N HIS A 293 -6.92 28.82 7.98
CA HIS A 293 -7.47 29.75 6.98
C HIS A 293 -8.82 29.31 6.39
N ALA A 294 -8.99 28.04 6.04
CA ALA A 294 -10.17 27.62 5.26
C ALA A 294 -11.40 27.33 6.12
N TRP A 295 -11.25 26.63 7.25
CA TRP A 295 -12.40 26.14 8.04
C TRP A 295 -12.74 26.99 9.27
N HIS A 296 -11.81 27.84 9.72
CA HIS A 296 -11.99 28.67 10.92
C HIS A 296 -13.03 29.80 10.73
N GLU A 297 -13.26 30.27 9.49
CA GLU A 297 -14.16 31.40 9.23
C GLU A 297 -15.67 31.03 9.34
N GLN A 298 -16.04 29.75 9.27
CA GLN A 298 -17.46 29.33 9.24
C GLN A 298 -17.92 28.43 10.39
N GLN A 299 -17.13 28.26 11.47
CA GLN A 299 -17.45 27.39 12.63
C GLN A 299 -17.66 25.90 12.29
N ASN A 300 -17.29 25.46 11.08
CA ASN A 300 -17.36 24.04 10.73
C ASN A 300 -16.07 23.34 11.16
N GLU A 301 -16.20 22.16 11.75
CA GLU A 301 -15.07 21.31 12.06
C GLU A 301 -14.57 20.63 10.78
N VAL A 302 -13.24 20.50 10.64
CA VAL A 302 -12.63 19.76 9.52
C VAL A 302 -13.19 18.33 9.48
N PRO A 303 -13.73 17.86 8.33
CA PRO A 303 -14.37 16.57 8.26
C PRO A 303 -13.39 15.42 8.52
N GLU A 304 -13.86 14.36 9.20
CA GLU A 304 -13.05 13.17 9.48
C GLU A 304 -12.42 12.55 8.23
N TRP A 305 -13.14 12.51 7.11
CA TRP A 305 -12.61 11.97 5.86
C TRP A 305 -11.42 12.78 5.32
N LEU A 306 -11.32 14.07 5.64
CA LEU A 306 -10.18 14.91 5.24
C LEU A 306 -8.96 14.65 6.12
N LYS A 307 -9.18 14.37 7.42
CA LYS A 307 -8.12 14.00 8.39
C LYS A 307 -7.40 12.70 8.01
N HIS A 308 -8.07 11.82 7.26
CA HIS A 308 -7.52 10.53 6.79
C HIS A 308 -7.16 10.51 5.30
N ALA A 309 -7.33 11.63 4.58
CA ALA A 309 -7.02 11.71 3.16
C ALA A 309 -5.50 11.68 2.89
N VAL A 310 -5.09 10.99 1.84
CA VAL A 310 -3.67 10.90 1.45
C VAL A 310 -3.32 12.09 0.57
N CYS A 311 -2.37 12.91 1.02
CA CYS A 311 -1.85 14.06 0.27
C CYS A 311 -0.67 13.61 -0.61
N PHE A 312 -0.89 13.51 -1.92
CA PHE A 312 0.07 12.89 -2.83
C PHE A 312 0.66 13.85 -3.87
N ALA A 313 0.05 15.01 -4.12
CA ALA A 313 0.60 15.99 -5.03
C ALA A 313 0.21 17.44 -4.69
N GLN A 314 0.85 18.39 -5.34
CA GLN A 314 0.60 19.83 -5.21
C GLN A 314 0.87 20.54 -6.53
N ASN A 315 0.04 21.54 -6.84
CA ASN A 315 0.26 22.41 -7.99
C ASN A 315 1.12 23.61 -7.58
N GLY A 316 2.24 23.81 -8.27
CA GLY A 316 3.09 25.00 -8.05
C GLY A 316 3.48 25.24 -6.59
N ALA A 317 3.46 26.52 -6.19
CA ALA A 317 3.85 26.98 -4.85
C ALA A 317 2.64 27.32 -3.95
N GLU A 318 1.46 26.80 -4.29
CA GLU A 318 0.19 27.15 -3.61
C GLU A 318 -0.09 26.21 -2.45
N SER A 319 -0.80 26.67 -1.42
CA SER A 319 -1.25 25.86 -0.27
C SER A 319 -2.31 24.80 -0.61
N GLU A 320 -2.56 24.55 -1.90
CA GLU A 320 -3.56 23.60 -2.38
C GLU A 320 -2.95 22.27 -2.81
N TYR A 321 -3.50 21.19 -2.26
CA TYR A 321 -2.98 19.84 -2.38
C TYR A 321 -3.97 18.92 -3.11
N TRP A 322 -3.45 18.02 -3.93
CA TRP A 322 -4.20 16.89 -4.44
C TRP A 322 -4.27 15.79 -3.40
N ILE A 323 -5.50 15.41 -3.06
CA ILE A 323 -5.79 14.43 -2.03
C ILE A 323 -6.58 13.25 -2.59
N LEU A 324 -6.26 12.06 -2.07
CA LEU A 324 -7.00 10.83 -2.29
C LEU A 324 -7.82 10.51 -1.04
N ILE A 325 -9.12 10.40 -1.19
CA ILE A 325 -10.01 10.11 -0.06
C ILE A 325 -10.04 8.59 0.18
N THR A 326 -9.69 8.17 1.38
CA THR A 326 -9.57 6.76 1.77
C THR A 326 -10.82 6.24 2.49
N GLN A 327 -11.65 7.13 3.02
CA GLN A 327 -12.80 6.80 3.87
C GLN A 327 -14.03 7.65 3.57
N GLY A 328 -15.21 7.16 3.95
CA GLY A 328 -16.48 7.88 3.79
C GLY A 328 -17.07 7.82 2.38
N HIS A 329 -18.04 8.70 2.11
CA HIS A 329 -18.83 8.69 0.87
C HIS A 329 -18.05 9.11 -0.38
N LEU A 330 -16.90 9.77 -0.22
CA LEU A 330 -16.00 10.17 -1.30
C LEU A 330 -14.83 9.20 -1.48
N ARG A 331 -14.83 8.06 -0.79
CA ARG A 331 -13.76 7.06 -0.86
C ARG A 331 -13.45 6.68 -2.31
N GLY A 332 -12.17 6.75 -2.68
CA GLY A 332 -11.69 6.46 -4.04
C GLY A 332 -11.50 7.70 -4.92
N CYS A 333 -12.16 8.81 -4.58
CA CYS A 333 -12.12 10.03 -5.37
C CYS A 333 -10.86 10.85 -5.11
N VAL A 334 -10.47 11.64 -6.12
CA VAL A 334 -9.39 12.63 -6.03
C VAL A 334 -9.97 14.03 -6.05
N LEU A 335 -9.57 14.84 -5.07
CA LEU A 335 -10.03 16.20 -4.85
C LEU A 335 -8.84 17.15 -4.67
N LEU A 336 -9.08 18.44 -4.85
CA LEU A 336 -8.26 19.51 -4.28
C LEU A 336 -8.65 19.81 -2.82
N SER A 337 -7.65 19.99 -1.97
CA SER A 337 -7.80 20.16 -0.52
C SER A 337 -8.57 21.40 -0.10
N GLU A 338 -8.61 22.44 -0.92
CA GLU A 338 -9.31 23.70 -0.62
C GLU A 338 -10.53 23.89 -1.51
N THR A 339 -10.36 23.88 -2.83
CA THR A 339 -11.45 24.19 -3.78
C THR A 339 -12.56 23.13 -3.78
N ASP A 340 -12.17 21.86 -3.80
CA ASP A 340 -13.12 20.75 -3.99
C ASP A 340 -13.62 20.19 -2.66
N ALA A 341 -12.71 20.09 -1.67
CA ALA A 341 -13.00 19.54 -0.35
C ALA A 341 -14.08 20.34 0.40
N TRP A 342 -14.13 21.66 0.20
CA TRP A 342 -15.14 22.54 0.79
C TRP A 342 -16.57 22.14 0.43
N ASN A 343 -16.80 21.79 -0.84
CA ASN A 343 -18.11 21.42 -1.36
C ASN A 343 -18.33 19.90 -1.40
N ALA A 344 -17.36 19.11 -0.92
CA ALA A 344 -17.34 17.65 -1.04
C ALA A 344 -17.57 17.18 -2.50
N GLN A 345 -17.04 17.91 -3.48
CA GLN A 345 -17.23 17.61 -4.90
C GLN A 345 -16.00 16.90 -5.48
N PRO A 346 -16.12 15.63 -5.89
CA PRO A 346 -15.00 14.92 -6.50
C PRO A 346 -14.66 15.52 -7.87
N ARG A 347 -13.39 15.82 -8.11
CA ARG A 347 -12.92 16.30 -9.41
C ARG A 347 -12.56 15.17 -10.35
N PHE A 348 -12.08 14.08 -9.79
CA PHE A 348 -11.89 12.81 -10.49
C PHE A 348 -12.51 11.69 -9.64
N ALA A 349 -13.18 10.75 -10.31
CA ALA A 349 -13.81 9.62 -9.66
C ALA A 349 -12.79 8.58 -9.17
N SER A 350 -11.57 8.60 -9.69
CA SER A 350 -10.50 7.67 -9.32
C SER A 350 -9.10 8.21 -9.59
N VAL A 351 -8.10 7.55 -9.01
CA VAL A 351 -6.68 7.76 -9.30
C VAL A 351 -6.35 7.48 -10.78
N ALA A 352 -7.01 6.49 -11.39
CA ALA A 352 -6.85 6.17 -12.81
C ALA A 352 -7.31 7.33 -13.70
N GLU A 353 -8.46 7.94 -13.39
CA GLU A 353 -8.95 9.10 -14.12
C GLU A 353 -8.00 10.30 -13.98
N PHE A 354 -7.47 10.54 -12.77
CA PHE A 354 -6.48 11.60 -12.53
C PHE A 354 -5.23 11.44 -13.42
N PHE A 355 -4.57 10.27 -13.39
CA PHE A 355 -3.35 10.08 -14.19
C PHE A 355 -3.61 9.99 -15.70
N THR A 356 -4.80 9.53 -16.11
CA THR A 356 -5.22 9.59 -17.51
C THR A 356 -5.41 11.03 -17.97
N ALA A 357 -6.06 11.87 -17.15
CA ALA A 357 -6.21 13.29 -17.42
C ALA A 357 -4.87 14.03 -17.42
N LEU A 358 -3.90 13.63 -16.58
CA LEU A 358 -2.55 14.20 -16.58
C LEU A 358 -1.85 14.08 -17.94
N HIS A 359 -2.10 13.00 -18.67
CA HIS A 359 -1.59 12.82 -20.02
C HIS A 359 -2.48 13.49 -21.08
N ALA A 360 -3.79 13.23 -21.04
CA ALA A 360 -4.71 13.57 -22.12
C ALA A 360 -5.23 15.01 -22.08
N ALA A 361 -5.37 15.59 -20.88
CA ALA A 361 -5.95 16.91 -20.62
C ALA A 361 -5.28 17.57 -19.40
N PRO A 362 -3.95 17.85 -19.47
CA PRO A 362 -3.17 18.31 -18.33
C PRO A 362 -3.70 19.63 -17.74
N GLU A 363 -4.39 20.46 -18.52
CA GLU A 363 -5.02 21.70 -18.04
C GLU A 363 -6.06 21.45 -16.94
N ARG A 364 -6.74 20.29 -16.93
CA ARG A 364 -7.72 19.94 -15.88
C ARG A 364 -7.07 19.82 -14.50
N ILE A 365 -5.77 19.54 -14.49
CA ILE A 365 -4.95 19.40 -13.28
C ILE A 365 -4.18 20.67 -13.03
N LEU A 366 -3.45 21.18 -14.02
CA LEU A 366 -2.57 22.34 -13.87
C LEU A 366 -3.34 23.62 -13.53
N ASN A 367 -4.52 23.84 -14.11
CA ASN A 367 -5.33 25.03 -13.80
C ASN A 367 -6.39 24.78 -12.73
N ALA A 368 -6.35 23.64 -12.04
CA ALA A 368 -7.44 23.26 -11.14
C ALA A 368 -7.65 24.27 -10.00
N SER A 369 -6.56 24.89 -9.53
CA SER A 369 -6.55 25.95 -8.51
C SER A 369 -6.83 27.35 -9.06
N GLY A 370 -6.65 27.55 -10.37
CA GLY A 370 -6.76 28.84 -11.03
C GLY A 370 -5.58 29.81 -10.81
N ASN A 371 -4.55 29.48 -10.02
CA ASN A 371 -3.45 30.41 -9.74
C ASN A 371 -2.07 30.01 -10.30
N LEU A 372 -1.96 28.82 -10.91
CA LEU A 372 -0.72 28.38 -11.56
C LEU A 372 -0.50 29.15 -12.87
N HIS A 373 0.64 29.84 -12.95
CA HIS A 373 1.04 30.59 -14.14
C HIS A 373 2.49 30.33 -14.53
N PHE A 374 2.71 30.10 -15.81
CA PHE A 374 4.04 29.94 -16.41
C PHE A 374 4.57 31.27 -16.90
N LYS A 375 5.79 31.61 -16.50
CA LYS A 375 6.44 32.84 -16.97
C LYS A 375 7.28 32.57 -18.21
N TRP A 376 6.95 33.23 -19.32
CA TRP A 376 7.71 33.11 -20.56
C TRP A 376 7.79 34.45 -21.29
N GLN A 377 9.02 34.85 -21.68
CA GLN A 377 9.28 36.13 -22.37
C GLN A 377 8.68 37.37 -21.68
N GLY A 378 8.61 37.36 -20.35
CA GLY A 378 8.05 38.47 -19.56
C GLY A 378 6.52 38.51 -19.47
N GLN A 379 5.81 37.53 -20.04
CA GLN A 379 4.37 37.35 -19.91
C GLN A 379 4.04 36.13 -19.06
N LEU A 380 2.82 36.12 -18.50
CA LEU A 380 2.26 35.00 -17.75
C LEU A 380 1.30 34.21 -18.64
N TYR A 381 1.40 32.89 -18.56
CA TYR A 381 0.62 31.95 -19.34
C TYR A 381 -0.10 30.96 -18.42
N GLU A 382 -1.36 30.67 -18.74
CA GLU A 382 -2.13 29.57 -18.13
C GLU A 382 -2.12 28.36 -19.07
N ALA A 383 -2.18 27.14 -18.54
CA ALA A 383 -2.33 25.96 -19.41
C ALA A 383 -3.70 26.02 -20.12
N VAL A 384 -3.84 25.48 -21.31
CA VAL A 384 -5.15 25.35 -21.96
C VAL A 384 -5.27 24.00 -22.63
N GLY A 385 -6.49 23.47 -22.65
CA GLY A 385 -6.78 22.27 -23.40
C GLY A 385 -6.53 22.52 -24.88
N LEU A 386 -5.90 21.55 -25.53
CA LEU A 386 -5.96 21.49 -26.98
C LEU A 386 -7.42 21.19 -27.32
N ALA A 387 -8.17 22.21 -27.74
CA ALA A 387 -9.42 21.97 -28.43
C ALA A 387 -9.09 20.99 -29.55
N SER A 388 -9.62 19.76 -29.46
CA SER A 388 -9.56 18.84 -30.58
C SER A 388 -10.21 19.58 -31.77
N PRO A 389 -9.55 19.67 -32.93
CA PRO A 389 -10.16 20.24 -34.12
C PRO A 389 -11.43 19.51 -34.52
#